data_AF-B9VHN0-F1
#
_entry.id   AF-B9VHN0-F1
#
_cell.length_a   1.000
_cell.length_b   1.000
_cell.length_c   1.000
_cell.angle_alpha   90.00
_cell.angle_beta   90.00
_cell.angle_gamma   90.00
#
_symmetry.space_group_name_H-M   'P 1'
#
loop_
_entity.id
_entity.type
_entity.pdbx_description
1 polymer ?
#
loop_
_entity_poly.entity_id
_entity_poly.type
_entity_poly.pdbx_seq_one_letter_code
_entity_poly.pdbx_strand_id
1 'polypeptide(L)' 'GDAADDPAVWVHPKDAELSTIIGTDKQGGLVVYDLEGEEIQYLDIGRVNNVDLRP' A
#
# COMPACT_ATOMS: atom_id res chain seq x y z
N GLY A 1 12.69 3.42 12.20
CA GLY A 1 13.53 2.99 11.07
C GLY A 1 13.31 1.52 10.91
N ASP A 2 12.93 1.11 9.70
CA ASP A 2 12.20 -0.12 9.34
C ASP A 2 10.69 -0.02 9.58
N ALA A 3 9.98 0.61 8.64
CA ALA A 3 8.55 0.92 8.74
C ALA A 3 7.68 0.13 7.74
N ALA A 4 8.26 -0.54 6.74
CA ALA A 4 7.53 -1.32 5.76
C ALA A 4 8.34 -2.58 5.39
N ASP A 5 7.79 -3.77 5.64
CA ASP A 5 8.47 -5.04 5.31
C ASP A 5 8.12 -5.52 3.90
N ASP A 6 6.82 -5.54 3.54
CA ASP A 6 6.35 -6.13 2.30
C ASP A 6 5.32 -5.22 1.60
N PRO A 7 5.66 -4.60 0.45
CA PRO A 7 4.67 -3.94 -0.38
C PRO A 7 3.87 -4.95 -1.22
N ALA A 8 2.58 -4.69 -1.42
CA ALA A 8 1.74 -5.37 -2.39
C ALA A 8 1.38 -4.43 -3.55
N VAL A 9 1.36 -4.95 -4.78
CA VAL A 9 0.94 -4.18 -5.95
C VAL A 9 -0.45 -4.63 -6.38
N TRP A 10 -1.41 -3.71 -6.34
CA TRP A 10 -2.73 -3.94 -6.90
C TRP A 10 -2.76 -3.48 -8.35
N VAL A 11 -3.04 -4.41 -9.27
CA VAL A 11 -3.15 -4.10 -10.70
C VAL A 11 -4.60 -3.76 -11.02
N HIS A 12 -4.83 -2.53 -11.46
CA HIS A 12 -6.17 -2.10 -11.83
C HIS A 12 -6.64 -2.87 -13.09
N PRO A 13 -7.84 -3.48 -13.08
CA PRO A 13 -8.22 -4.53 -14.04
C PRO A 13 -8.48 -4.05 -15.47
N LYS A 14 -8.59 -2.73 -15.70
CA LYS A 14 -8.95 -2.14 -17.01
C LYS A 14 -7.96 -1.09 -17.51
N ASP A 15 -7.10 -0.61 -16.64
CA ASP A 15 -6.22 0.52 -16.89
C ASP A 15 -5.02 0.38 -15.98
N ALA A 16 -3.86 0.03 -16.53
CA ALA A 16 -2.68 -0.24 -15.74
C ALA A 16 -2.11 1.01 -15.07
N GLU A 17 -2.37 2.20 -15.61
CA GLU A 17 -1.88 3.48 -15.07
C GLU A 17 -2.55 3.81 -13.72
N LEU A 18 -3.74 3.26 -13.47
CA LEU A 18 -4.49 3.41 -12.21
C LEU A 18 -4.14 2.35 -11.16
N SER A 19 -3.07 1.56 -11.38
CA SER A 19 -2.60 0.58 -10.40
C SER A 19 -2.00 1.27 -9.17
N THR A 20 -2.02 0.60 -8.03
CA THR A 20 -1.59 1.21 -6.76
C THR A 20 -0.59 0.32 -6.04
N ILE A 21 0.32 0.95 -5.30
CA ILE A 21 1.24 0.28 -4.39
C ILE A 21 0.66 0.40 -2.98
N ILE A 22 0.51 -0.74 -2.30
CA ILE A 22 -0.02 -0.80 -0.94
C ILE A 22 1.12 -1.22 -0.02
N GLY A 23 1.43 -0.37 0.94
CA GLY A 23 2.43 -0.62 1.96
C GLY A 23 1.83 -0.66 3.35
N THR A 24 2.63 -1.11 4.30
CA THR A 24 2.35 -0.99 5.73
C THR A 24 3.23 0.11 6.31
N ASP A 25 2.68 0.93 7.20
CA ASP A 25 3.46 1.66 8.18
C ASP A 25 3.40 0.89 9.51
N LYS A 26 4.51 0.23 9.89
CA LYS A 26 4.66 -0.52 11.14
C LYS A 26 4.39 0.34 12.38
N GLN A 27 4.42 1.67 12.25
CA GLN A 27 4.09 2.58 13.33
C GLN A 27 2.59 2.90 13.42
N GLY A 28 1.80 2.74 12.35
CA GLY A 28 0.44 3.26 12.38
C GLY A 28 -0.60 2.76 11.36
N GLY A 29 -0.30 1.99 10.32
CA GLY A 29 -1.39 1.58 9.43
C GLY A 29 -1.04 1.04 8.06
N LEU A 30 -1.97 1.25 7.12
CA LEU A 30 -1.78 0.98 5.70
C LEU A 30 -1.64 2.30 4.95
N VAL A 31 -0.75 2.32 3.97
CA VAL A 31 -0.54 3.44 3.08
C VAL A 31 -0.72 2.98 1.64
N VAL A 32 -1.37 3.80 0.82
CA VAL A 32 -1.59 3.54 -0.59
C VAL A 32 -0.95 4.66 -1.39
N TYR A 33 -0.12 4.27 -2.34
CA TYR A 33 0.52 5.16 -3.30
C TYR A 33 0.01 4.89 -4.71
N ASP A 34 0.01 5.93 -5.54
CA ASP A 34 -0.03 5.74 -6.99
C ASP A 34 1.32 5.25 -7.55
N LEU A 35 1.41 5.11 -8.88
CA LEU A 35 2.63 4.67 -9.56
C LEU A 35 3.73 5.75 -9.63
N GLU A 36 3.40 7.01 -9.37
CA GLU A 36 4.35 8.13 -9.30
C GLU A 36 4.94 8.28 -7.89
N GLY A 37 4.39 7.57 -6.92
CA GLY A 37 4.81 7.55 -5.51
C GLY A 37 4.09 8.59 -4.65
N GLU A 38 3.02 9.22 -5.15
CA GLU A 38 2.17 10.11 -4.35
C GLU A 38 1.28 9.29 -3.42
N GLU A 39 1.21 9.69 -2.15
CA GLU A 39 0.27 9.08 -1.19
C GLU A 39 -1.16 9.50 -1.54
N ILE A 40 -1.99 8.53 -1.92
CA ILE A 40 -3.39 8.77 -2.26
C ILE A 40 -4.34 8.38 -1.13
N GLN A 41 -3.89 7.55 -0.18
CA GLN A 41 -4.67 7.19 1.00
C GLN A 41 -3.79 6.69 2.16
N TYR A 42 -4.20 7.02 3.37
CA TYR A 42 -3.69 6.42 4.61
C TYR A 42 -4.84 5.91 5.49
N LEU A 43 -4.66 4.73 6.07
CA LEU A 43 -5.59 4.11 7.00
C LEU A 43 -4.90 3.89 8.35
N ASP A 44 -5.24 4.73 9.34
CA ASP A 44 -4.76 4.60 10.73
C ASP A 44 -5.48 3.45 11.45
N ILE A 45 -5.01 2.23 11.20
CA ILE A 45 -5.57 1.01 11.77
C ILE A 45 -4.62 0.36 12.78
N GLY A 46 -3.64 1.12 13.26
CA GLY A 46 -2.62 0.65 14.20
C GLY A 46 -1.55 -0.21 13.51
N ARG A 47 -0.86 -1.03 14.31
CA ARG A 47 0.33 -1.76 13.83
C ARG A 47 -0.05 -2.87 12.84
N VAL A 48 0.30 -2.68 11.58
CA VAL A 48 0.24 -3.69 10.52
C VAL A 48 1.66 -4.06 10.13
N ASN A 49 1.93 -5.36 9.94
CA ASN A 49 3.28 -5.83 9.62
C ASN A 49 3.46 -6.12 8.13
N ASN A 50 2.53 -6.87 7.52
CA ASN A 50 2.60 -7.29 6.12
C ASN A 50 1.23 -7.10 5.46
N VAL A 51 1.22 -6.94 4.15
CA VAL A 51 0.01 -6.85 3.34
C VAL A 51 0.13 -7.79 2.13
N ASP A 52 -0.99 -8.40 1.75
CA ASP A 52 -1.12 -9.24 0.56
C ASP A 52 -2.51 -9.04 -0.07
N LEU A 53 -2.63 -9.33 -1.36
CA LEU A 53 -3.85 -9.17 -2.14
C LEU A 53 -4.34 -10.51 -2.65
N ARG A 54 -5.67 -10.66 -2.72
CA ARG A 54 -6.32 -11.85 -3.29
C ARG A 54 -7.29 -11.44 -4.40
N PRO A 55 -7.34 -12.19 -5.52
CA PRO A 55 -8.23 -11.91 -6.65
C PRO A 55 -9.71 -12.15 -6.31
#